data_AF-A0A952TFG6-F1
#
_entry.id   AF-A0A952TFG6-F1
#
_cell.length_a   1.000
_cell.length_b   1.000
_cell.length_c   1.000
_cell.angle_alpha   90.00
_cell.angle_beta   90.00
_cell.angle_gamma   90.00
#
_symmetry.space_group_name_H-M   'P 1'
#
loop_
_entity.id
_entity.type
_entity.pdbx_description
1 polymer ?
#
loop_
_entity_poly.entity_id
_entity_poly.type
_entity_poly.pdbx_seq_one_letter_code
_entity_poly.pdbx_strand_id
1 'polypeptide(L)'
;MIIFSLAGVLALVTVLAVIPPLRARIRAFFLPETRQILAKTSGYITPRGPFVSVFKISEGGSLMLEIYTTPDDQGNPQLLQKIPLNEIRDGYVNFQGNATNLALSDTDHDGALDILAPTFDEQMTPRLNVFRYNEDLRTFERASAPPASSGH
;
A
#
# COMPACT_ATOMS: atom_id res chain seq x y z
N MET A 1 2.15 15.41 -51.91
CA MET A 1 1.15 14.81 -50.98
C MET A 1 1.72 14.50 -49.60
N ILE A 2 2.91 13.91 -49.48
CA ILE A 2 3.50 13.47 -48.19
C ILE A 2 3.66 14.61 -47.15
N ILE A 3 4.00 15.83 -47.59
CA ILE A 3 4.19 16.99 -46.69
C ILE A 3 2.85 17.47 -46.09
N PHE A 4 1.77 17.45 -46.87
CA PHE A 4 0.44 17.85 -46.39
C PHE A 4 -0.13 16.83 -45.40
N SER A 5 0.11 15.53 -45.61
CA SER A 5 -0.25 14.49 -44.66
C SER A 5 0.55 14.59 -43.35
N LEU A 6 1.84 14.96 -43.42
CA LEU A 6 2.68 15.12 -42.23
C LEU A 6 2.23 16.33 -41.39
N ALA A 7 1.92 17.45 -42.03
CA ALA A 7 1.40 18.65 -41.36
C ALA A 7 0.04 18.39 -40.69
N GLY A 8 -0.84 17.62 -41.35
CA GLY A 8 -2.13 17.22 -40.76
C GLY A 8 -1.98 16.35 -39.51
N VAL A 9 -1.06 15.39 -39.53
CA VAL A 9 -0.76 14.56 -38.35
C VAL A 9 -0.17 15.39 -37.22
N LEU A 10 0.73 16.34 -37.52
CA LEU A 10 1.33 17.20 -36.49
C LEU A 10 0.30 18.14 -35.85
N ALA A 11 -0.59 18.71 -36.65
CA ALA A 11 -1.70 19.54 -36.17
C ALA A 11 -2.66 18.72 -35.29
N LEU A 12 -2.96 17.48 -35.67
CA LEU A 12 -3.79 16.60 -34.86
C LEU A 12 -3.12 16.27 -33.51
N VAL A 13 -1.84 15.91 -33.50
CA VAL A 13 -1.10 15.61 -32.27
C VAL A 13 -1.05 16.80 -31.32
N THR A 14 -0.87 18.02 -31.84
CA THR A 14 -0.86 19.24 -31.01
C THR A 14 -2.23 19.55 -30.42
N VAL A 15 -3.32 19.38 -31.18
CA VAL A 15 -4.69 19.54 -30.66
C VAL A 15 -4.98 18.52 -29.55
N LEU A 16 -4.60 17.26 -29.74
CA LEU A 16 -4.79 16.19 -28.74
C LEU A 16 -3.97 16.44 -27.46
N ALA A 17 -2.79 17.07 -27.57
CA ALA A 17 -1.94 17.41 -26.44
C ALA A 17 -2.48 18.57 -25.57
N VAL A 18 -3.27 19.48 -26.16
CA VAL A 18 -3.84 20.65 -25.47
C VAL A 18 -5.06 20.30 -24.63
N ILE A 19 -5.78 19.21 -24.96
CA ILE A 19 -6.99 18.80 -24.24
C ILE A 19 -6.61 18.01 -22.97
N PRO A 20 -6.81 18.58 -21.75
CA PRO A 20 -6.36 17.95 -20.51
C PRO A 20 -6.86 16.52 -20.27
N PRO A 21 -8.15 16.17 -20.50
CA PRO A 21 -8.62 14.80 -20.27
C PRO A 21 -8.06 13.79 -21.30
N LEU A 22 -7.73 14.22 -22.51
CA LEU A 22 -7.13 13.35 -23.53
C LEU A 22 -5.66 13.08 -23.24
N ARG A 23 -4.93 14.10 -22.79
CA ARG A 23 -3.55 13.98 -22.34
C ARG A 23 -3.41 12.96 -21.21
N ALA A 24 -4.34 12.95 -20.25
CA ALA A 24 -4.35 11.97 -19.17
C ALA A 24 -4.51 10.52 -19.68
N ARG A 25 -5.42 10.29 -20.65
CA ARG A 25 -5.66 8.97 -21.25
C ARG A 25 -4.46 8.46 -22.06
N ILE A 26 -3.83 9.33 -22.84
CA ILE A 26 -2.61 8.97 -23.61
C ILE A 26 -1.47 8.65 -22.65
N ARG A 27 -1.29 9.45 -21.59
CA ARG A 27 -0.25 9.21 -20.58
C ARG A 27 -0.45 7.87 -19.86
N ALA A 28 -1.68 7.52 -19.52
CA ALA A 28 -2.02 6.22 -18.92
C ALA A 28 -1.77 5.03 -19.86
N PHE A 29 -1.85 5.23 -21.18
CA PHE A 29 -1.56 4.18 -22.17
C PHE A 29 -0.06 3.99 -22.41
N PHE A 30 0.76 5.03 -22.21
CA PHE A 30 2.21 5.02 -22.50
C PHE A 30 3.11 4.85 -21.27
N LEU A 31 2.62 5.14 -20.06
CA LEU A 31 3.34 4.87 -18.82
C LEU A 31 2.71 3.63 -18.17
N PRO A 32 3.32 2.43 -18.29
CA PRO A 32 2.88 1.30 -17.47
C PRO A 32 2.95 1.74 -16.01
N GLU A 33 1.87 1.57 -15.27
CA GLU A 33 1.82 1.91 -13.85
C GLU A 33 2.89 1.08 -13.13
N THR A 34 4.00 1.73 -12.78
CA THR A 34 5.14 1.03 -12.22
C THR A 34 4.86 0.68 -10.77
N ARG A 35 4.70 -0.62 -10.49
CA ARG A 35 4.66 -1.16 -9.13
C ARG A 35 5.93 -0.75 -8.38
N GLN A 36 5.77 -0.06 -7.27
CA GLN A 36 6.86 0.39 -6.41
C GLN A 36 6.69 -0.16 -5.01
N ILE A 37 7.72 -0.83 -4.49
CA ILE A 37 7.79 -1.23 -3.08
C ILE A 37 8.26 -0.01 -2.28
N LEU A 38 7.42 0.46 -1.35
CA LEU A 38 7.69 1.61 -0.50
C LEU A 38 8.35 1.22 0.83
N ALA A 39 7.99 0.04 1.35
CA ALA A 39 8.48 -0.46 2.62
C ALA A 39 8.41 -1.98 2.71
N LYS A 40 9.25 -2.55 3.57
CA LYS A 40 9.23 -3.98 3.93
C LYS A 40 9.45 -4.14 5.43
N THR A 41 8.68 -5.01 6.06
CA THR A 41 8.95 -5.54 7.41
C THR A 41 8.73 -7.04 7.43
N SER A 42 9.35 -7.75 8.36
CA SER A 42 9.25 -9.19 8.49
C SER A 42 9.36 -9.62 9.95
N GLY A 43 8.70 -10.71 10.32
CA GLY A 43 8.73 -11.23 11.68
C GLY A 43 7.80 -12.42 11.88
N TYR A 44 7.98 -13.12 12.99
CA TYR A 44 7.03 -14.11 13.48
C TYR A 44 5.82 -13.39 14.07
N ILE A 45 4.62 -13.69 13.56
CA ILE A 45 3.40 -12.99 14.00
C ILE A 45 3.02 -13.37 15.42
N THR A 46 3.21 -14.63 15.80
CA THR A 46 3.09 -15.08 17.18
C THR A 46 4.29 -15.97 17.51
N PRO A 47 4.58 -16.28 18.79
CA PRO A 47 5.72 -17.12 19.17
C PRO A 47 5.71 -18.53 18.54
N ARG A 48 4.55 -19.01 18.07
CA ARG A 48 4.38 -20.29 17.36
C ARG A 48 3.76 -20.11 15.96
N GLY A 49 3.61 -18.86 15.53
CA GLY A 49 2.93 -18.47 14.31
C GLY A 49 3.86 -18.45 13.11
N PRO A 50 3.32 -18.19 11.91
CA PRO A 50 4.12 -18.13 10.70
C PRO A 50 5.08 -16.93 10.71
N PHE A 51 6.25 -17.11 10.08
CA PHE A 51 7.10 -15.99 9.69
C PHE A 51 6.51 -15.31 8.45
N VAL A 52 6.20 -14.02 8.57
CA VAL A 52 5.65 -13.24 7.45
C VAL A 52 6.60 -12.16 6.98
N SER A 53 6.46 -11.80 5.70
CA SER A 53 7.02 -10.59 5.12
C SER A 53 5.88 -9.72 4.61
N VAL A 54 5.83 -8.49 5.08
CA VAL A 54 4.82 -7.50 4.71
C VAL A 54 5.48 -6.44 3.86
N PHE A 55 4.89 -6.15 2.71
CA PHE A 55 5.32 -5.12 1.79
C PHE A 55 4.24 -4.07 1.68
N LYS A 56 4.64 -2.80 1.75
CA LYS A 56 3.79 -1.69 1.37
C LYS A 56 4.12 -1.28 -0.04
N ILE A 57 3.13 -1.26 -0.91
CA ILE A 57 3.30 -1.11 -2.35
C ILE A 57 2.42 0.02 -2.87
N SER A 58 2.99 0.83 -3.75
CA SER A 58 2.27 1.76 -4.60
C SER A 58 2.16 1.16 -5.99
N GLU A 59 0.93 0.91 -6.44
CA GLU A 59 0.64 0.38 -7.77
C GLU A 59 -0.66 1.01 -8.26
N GLY A 60 -0.63 1.51 -9.50
CA GLY A 60 -1.77 2.14 -10.13
C GLY A 60 -2.44 3.28 -9.38
N GLY A 61 -1.63 4.14 -8.75
CA GLY A 61 -2.13 5.26 -7.94
C GLY A 61 -2.84 4.83 -6.66
N SER A 62 -2.76 3.55 -6.29
CA SER A 62 -3.29 3.00 -5.05
C SER A 62 -2.17 2.52 -4.14
N LEU A 63 -2.41 2.54 -2.82
CA LEU A 63 -1.54 1.90 -1.86
C LEU A 63 -2.15 0.59 -1.38
N MET A 64 -1.31 -0.42 -1.20
CA MET A 64 -1.73 -1.71 -0.67
C MET A 64 -0.64 -2.35 0.17
N LEU A 65 -1.05 -3.30 1.00
CA LEU A 65 -0.17 -4.23 1.67
C LEU A 65 -0.22 -5.58 0.96
N GLU A 66 0.95 -6.17 0.71
CA GLU A 66 1.06 -7.57 0.33
C GLU A 66 1.78 -8.33 1.44
N ILE A 67 1.13 -9.37 1.95
CA ILE A 67 1.62 -10.17 3.06
C ILE A 67 1.97 -11.54 2.50
N TYR A 68 3.21 -11.96 2.73
CA TYR A 68 3.72 -13.26 2.31
C TYR A 68 4.07 -14.09 3.52
N THR A 69 3.77 -15.38 3.48
CA THR A 69 4.32 -16.35 4.42
C THR A 69 5.51 -17.04 3.79
N THR A 70 6.57 -17.25 4.57
CA THR A 70 7.70 -18.08 4.16
C THR A 70 7.65 -19.34 5.03
N PRO A 71 7.35 -20.53 4.47
CA PRO A 71 7.48 -21.77 5.21
C PRO A 71 8.93 -21.92 5.70
N ASP A 72 9.10 -22.41 6.93
CA ASP A 72 10.40 -22.48 7.62
C ASP A 72 11.47 -23.29 6.84
N ASP A 73 11.05 -24.09 5.86
CA ASP A 73 11.91 -24.97 5.06
C ASP A 73 11.98 -24.52 3.58
N GLN A 74 12.79 -23.49 3.28
CA GLN A 74 13.27 -23.13 1.92
C GLN A 74 12.18 -22.88 0.85
N GLY A 75 10.92 -22.78 1.24
CA GLY A 75 9.80 -22.61 0.34
C GLY A 75 9.80 -21.24 -0.34
N ASN A 76 9.29 -21.20 -1.57
CA ASN A 76 9.00 -19.92 -2.22
C ASN A 76 8.00 -19.14 -1.37
N PRO A 77 8.19 -17.82 -1.15
CA PRO A 77 7.23 -16.99 -0.44
C PRO A 77 5.84 -17.14 -1.06
N GLN A 78 4.85 -17.47 -0.23
CA GLN A 78 3.46 -17.61 -0.66
C GLN A 78 2.69 -16.37 -0.27
N LEU A 79 1.97 -15.76 -1.21
CA LEU A 79 1.10 -14.64 -0.92
C LEU A 79 -0.03 -15.10 -0.01
N LEU A 80 -0.06 -14.58 1.22
CA LEU A 80 -1.10 -14.84 2.20
C LEU A 80 -2.31 -13.95 1.95
N GLN A 81 -2.07 -12.64 1.78
CA GLN A 81 -3.15 -11.66 1.66
C GLN A 81 -2.69 -10.40 0.93
N LYS A 82 -3.62 -9.77 0.20
CA LYS A 82 -3.48 -8.38 -0.25
C LYS A 82 -4.54 -7.53 0.44
N ILE A 83 -4.12 -6.38 0.95
CA ILE A 83 -5.01 -5.46 1.66
C ILE A 83 -4.90 -4.07 1.04
N PRO A 84 -5.94 -3.58 0.34
CA PRO A 84 -5.92 -2.20 -0.13
C PRO A 84 -5.96 -1.23 1.05
N LEU A 85 -5.15 -0.19 0.98
CA LEU A 85 -5.25 0.96 1.88
C LEU A 85 -6.25 1.95 1.28
N ASN A 86 -7.01 2.63 2.13
CA ASN A 86 -8.05 3.55 1.69
C ASN A 86 -7.45 4.84 1.13
N GLU A 87 -6.29 5.22 1.63
CA GLU A 87 -5.57 6.41 1.22
C GLU A 87 -4.47 6.09 0.21
N ILE A 88 -4.18 7.06 -0.67
CA ILE A 88 -3.19 6.93 -1.74
C ILE A 88 -1.81 7.50 -1.38
N ARG A 89 -1.69 8.21 -0.25
CA ARG A 89 -0.46 8.91 0.15
C ARG A 89 0.23 8.15 1.26
N ASP A 90 1.52 7.86 1.04
CA ASP A 90 2.34 7.17 2.03
C ASP A 90 2.58 8.07 3.24
N GLY A 91 2.62 7.48 4.43
CA GLY A 91 2.78 8.16 5.70
C GLY A 91 3.94 7.58 6.50
N TYR A 92 4.61 8.44 7.27
CA TYR A 92 5.67 8.05 8.19
C TYR A 92 5.26 8.43 9.61
N VAL A 93 5.54 7.54 10.57
CA VAL A 93 5.38 7.81 12.00
C VAL A 93 6.69 7.53 12.71
N ASN A 94 6.89 8.18 13.85
CA ASN A 94 7.99 7.84 14.74
C ASN A 94 7.59 6.60 15.56
N PHE A 95 8.22 5.47 15.28
CA PHE A 95 8.01 4.21 15.97
C PHE A 95 9.33 3.79 16.62
N GLN A 96 9.35 3.66 17.96
CA GLN A 96 10.54 3.32 18.74
C GLN A 96 11.77 4.20 18.43
N GLY A 97 11.55 5.51 18.21
CA GLY A 97 12.62 6.47 17.90
C GLY A 97 13.05 6.50 16.43
N ASN A 98 12.47 5.67 15.57
CA ASN A 98 12.78 5.61 14.14
C ASN A 98 11.58 6.05 13.31
N ALA A 99 11.80 6.89 12.31
CA ALA A 99 10.76 7.20 11.33
C ALA A 99 10.53 5.98 10.42
N THR A 100 9.31 5.45 10.41
CA THR A 100 8.93 4.30 9.57
C THR A 100 7.55 4.49 8.94
N ASN A 101 7.37 3.94 7.75
CA ASN A 101 6.11 3.88 7.00
C ASN A 101 5.48 2.48 7.00
N LEU A 102 6.11 1.51 7.68
CA LEU A 102 5.59 0.16 7.91
C LEU A 102 6.27 -0.47 9.13
N ALA A 103 5.51 -1.06 10.04
CA ALA A 103 6.06 -1.77 11.20
C ALA A 103 5.22 -2.99 11.59
N LEU A 104 5.84 -3.90 12.35
CA LEU A 104 5.15 -4.94 13.10
C LEU A 104 5.27 -4.61 14.59
N SER A 105 4.17 -4.63 15.32
CA SER A 105 4.14 -4.33 16.75
C SER A 105 2.96 -4.99 17.43
N ASP A 106 3.17 -5.54 18.61
CA ASP A 106 2.09 -5.92 19.51
C ASP A 106 1.49 -4.64 20.13
N THR A 107 0.30 -4.23 19.69
CA THR A 107 -0.29 -2.93 20.09
C THR A 107 -1.21 -3.07 21.31
N ASP A 108 -1.83 -4.23 21.51
CA ASP A 108 -2.73 -4.51 22.63
C ASP A 108 -2.21 -5.52 23.65
N HIS A 109 -0.96 -5.93 23.51
CA HIS A 109 -0.24 -6.81 24.44
C HIS A 109 -0.84 -8.22 24.52
N ASP A 110 -1.38 -8.72 23.40
CA ASP A 110 -1.93 -10.07 23.30
C ASP A 110 -0.87 -11.12 22.87
N GLY A 111 0.34 -10.67 22.54
CA GLY A 111 1.45 -11.51 22.09
C GLY A 111 1.46 -11.79 20.59
N ALA A 112 0.50 -11.27 19.83
CA ALA A 112 0.50 -11.26 18.37
C ALA A 112 0.96 -9.89 17.84
N LEU A 113 1.74 -9.90 16.75
CA LEU A 113 2.18 -8.68 16.10
C LEU A 113 1.11 -8.17 15.13
N ASP A 114 0.75 -6.89 15.28
CA ASP A 114 -0.07 -6.14 14.35
C ASP A 114 0.77 -5.51 13.25
N ILE A 115 0.16 -5.30 12.08
CA ILE A 115 0.74 -4.49 11.01
C ILE A 115 0.33 -3.04 11.20
N LEU A 116 1.33 -2.16 11.29
CA LEU A 116 1.14 -0.71 11.34
C LEU A 116 1.52 -0.10 10.00
N ALA A 117 0.55 0.51 9.31
CA ALA A 117 0.73 1.14 8.00
C ALA A 117 0.19 2.58 7.99
N PRO A 118 1.01 3.58 8.34
CA PRO A 118 0.59 4.97 8.33
C PRO A 118 0.34 5.51 6.92
N THR A 119 -0.67 6.33 6.74
CA THR A 119 -1.00 7.01 5.47
C THR A 119 -1.39 8.46 5.75
N PHE A 120 -1.55 9.26 4.70
CA PHE A 120 -2.20 10.57 4.79
C PHE A 120 -3.47 10.59 3.95
N ASP A 121 -4.53 11.17 4.49
CA ASP A 121 -5.72 11.45 3.70
C ASP A 121 -5.52 12.63 2.74
N GLU A 122 -6.57 12.96 1.98
CA GLU A 122 -6.51 14.04 0.98
C GLU A 122 -6.22 15.41 1.61
N GLN A 123 -6.58 15.61 2.87
CA GLN A 123 -6.35 16.83 3.64
C GLN A 123 -5.00 16.82 4.37
N MET A 124 -4.12 15.86 4.09
CA MET A 124 -2.83 15.67 4.77
C MET A 124 -2.97 15.36 6.27
N THR A 125 -4.11 14.84 6.70
CA THR A 125 -4.28 14.35 8.07
C THR A 125 -3.66 12.96 8.18
N PRO A 126 -2.77 12.72 9.17
CA PRO A 126 -2.19 11.40 9.35
C PRO A 126 -3.27 10.39 9.76
N ARG A 127 -3.23 9.21 9.14
CA ARG A 127 -4.06 8.04 9.44
C ARG A 127 -3.14 6.89 9.79
N LEU A 128 -3.40 6.20 10.89
CA LEU A 128 -2.69 4.97 11.22
C LEU A 128 -3.61 3.78 10.91
N ASN A 129 -3.27 3.00 9.89
CA ASN A 129 -3.97 1.76 9.61
C ASN A 129 -3.31 0.65 10.45
N VAL A 130 -4.09 0.01 11.31
CA VAL A 130 -3.66 -1.12 12.13
C VAL A 130 -4.39 -2.35 11.63
N PHE A 131 -3.66 -3.43 11.36
CA PHE A 131 -4.23 -4.71 10.97
C PHE A 131 -3.80 -5.79 11.94
N ARG A 132 -4.79 -6.41 12.58
CA ARG A 132 -4.65 -7.45 13.59
C ARG A 132 -4.67 -8.83 12.97
N TYR A 133 -3.82 -9.71 13.47
CA TYR A 133 -3.84 -11.10 13.04
C TYR A 133 -5.02 -11.84 13.67
N ASN A 134 -5.85 -12.46 12.84
CA ASN A 134 -6.92 -13.35 13.25
C ASN A 134 -6.41 -14.79 13.11
N GLU A 135 -6.15 -15.46 14.23
CA GLU A 135 -5.58 -16.82 14.23
C GLU A 135 -6.52 -17.85 13.60
N ASP A 136 -7.83 -17.71 13.79
CA ASP A 136 -8.84 -18.64 13.26
C ASP A 136 -8.88 -18.60 11.72
N LEU A 137 -8.81 -17.39 11.17
CA LEU A 137 -8.84 -17.16 9.72
C LEU A 137 -7.46 -17.21 9.08
N ARG A 138 -6.40 -17.10 9.88
CA ARG A 138 -5.00 -16.93 9.46
C ARG A 138 -4.80 -15.73 8.53
N THR A 139 -5.56 -14.67 8.75
CA THR A 139 -5.54 -13.44 7.95
C THR A 139 -5.37 -12.22 8.85
N PHE A 140 -5.14 -11.06 8.23
CA PHE A 140 -5.12 -9.78 8.92
C PHE A 140 -6.42 -9.02 8.66
N GLU A 141 -6.97 -8.47 9.74
CA GLU A 141 -8.21 -7.70 9.74
C GLU A 141 -7.95 -6.29 10.24
N ARG A 142 -8.61 -5.29 9.64
CA ARG A 142 -8.45 -3.90 10.07
C ARG A 142 -8.96 -3.76 11.50
N ALA A 143 -8.11 -3.30 12.42
CA ALA A 143 -8.52 -3.01 13.77
C ALA A 143 -9.52 -1.84 13.77
N SER A 144 -10.63 -2.03 14.45
CA SER A 144 -11.56 -0.94 14.72
C SER A 144 -10.99 -0.06 15.83
N ALA A 145 -11.23 1.25 15.77
CA ALA A 145 -10.91 2.12 16.89
C ALA A 145 -11.62 1.59 18.15
N PRO A 146 -10.97 1.59 19.33
CA PRO A 146 -11.66 1.32 20.57
C PRO A 146 -12.87 2.25 20.68
N PRO A 147 -14.03 1.77 21.16
CA PRO A 147 -15.13 2.69 21.48
C PRO A 147 -14.57 3.77 22.41
N ALA A 148 -14.77 5.04 22.06
CA ALA A 148 -14.33 6.15 22.89
C ALA A 148 -14.84 5.90 24.30
N SER A 149 -13.92 5.81 25.27
CA SER A 149 -14.31 5.72 26.67
C SER A 149 -15.16 6.95 26.97
N SER A 150 -16.45 6.74 27.22
CA SER A 150 -17.32 7.78 27.74
C SER A 150 -16.71 8.21 29.06
N GLY A 151 -16.05 9.37 29.08
CA GLY A 151 -15.44 9.93 30.27
C GLY A 151 -16.46 9.94 31.40
N HIS A 152 -16.11 9.26 32.50
CA HIS A 152 -16.73 9.44 33.80
C HIS A 152 -15.85 10.38 34.62
#